data_AF-A0A2X3CK28-F1
#
_entry.id   AF-A0A2X3CK28-F1
#
_cell.length_a   1.000
_cell.length_b   1.000
_cell.length_c   1.000
_cell.angle_alpha   90.00
_cell.angle_beta   90.00
_cell.angle_gamma   90.00
#
_symmetry.space_group_name_H-M   'P 1'
#
loop_
_entity.id
_entity.type
_entity.pdbx_description
1 polymer ?
#
loop_
_entity_poly.entity_id
_entity_poly.type
_entity_poly.pdbx_seq_one_letter_code
_entity_poly.pdbx_strand_id
1 'polypeptide(L)'
;MKKTKIVCTIGPKTESEEMLTKMLEAGMNVMRLNFSHGDYAEHGQRIQNLRNVMSKTGKKAAILLDTKGPEIRTIKLEGGNDVSLKAGQTFTFTTDKSVIGNNEIVAVTYEGFTSDLAVGNTVLVDDGLIGMEVTAIEGNKVICKVLNNGDLGENKGVNLPGVSIALPALAEKDKQDLIFGCEQGVDFVAASFIRKRSDVVEIREHLKAHGGENIQIISKIENQEGLNNFDEILEASDGIMVARGDMGVEIPVEEVIFAQKMIIEKMYPRA
;
A
#
# COMPACT_ATOMS: atom_id res chain seq x y z
N MET A 1 25.93 17.19 -12.48
CA MET A 1 24.52 17.27 -12.02
C MET A 1 23.91 15.88 -12.00
N LYS A 2 23.21 15.49 -10.92
CA LYS A 2 22.50 14.20 -10.86
C LYS A 2 21.37 14.15 -11.88
N LYS A 3 21.15 13.01 -12.54
CA LYS A 3 20.02 12.80 -13.48
C LYS A 3 18.81 12.20 -12.77
N THR A 4 19.06 11.21 -11.91
CA THR A 4 18.03 10.56 -11.10
C THR A 4 17.34 11.56 -10.17
N LYS A 5 16.01 11.48 -10.14
CA LYS A 5 15.15 12.33 -9.31
C LYS A 5 14.97 11.71 -7.92
N ILE A 6 14.74 12.54 -6.92
CA ILE A 6 14.56 12.13 -5.53
C ILE A 6 13.14 12.49 -5.10
N VAL A 7 12.38 11.47 -4.71
CA VAL A 7 11.08 11.61 -4.05
C VAL A 7 11.30 11.62 -2.54
N CYS A 8 10.74 12.58 -1.82
CA CYS A 8 10.84 12.65 -0.36
C CYS A 8 9.46 12.68 0.26
N THR A 9 9.19 11.76 1.19
CA THR A 9 7.98 11.80 2.01
C THR A 9 8.07 12.96 3.00
N ILE A 10 7.06 13.81 3.02
CA ILE A 10 6.99 14.96 3.93
C ILE A 10 6.04 14.65 5.09
N GLY A 11 6.44 15.08 6.29
CA GLY A 11 5.63 14.95 7.51
C GLY A 11 5.95 16.08 8.49
N PRO A 12 5.49 15.98 9.76
CA PRO A 12 5.54 17.09 10.71
C PRO A 12 6.93 17.70 10.94
N LYS A 13 8.00 16.92 10.80
CA LYS A 13 9.38 17.40 11.00
C LYS A 13 9.97 18.12 9.78
N THR A 14 9.32 18.05 8.62
CA THR A 14 9.85 18.53 7.33
C THR A 14 8.86 19.38 6.53
N GLU A 15 7.69 19.69 7.07
CA GLU A 15 6.63 20.43 6.36
C GLU A 15 6.78 21.96 6.36
N SER A 16 7.69 22.52 7.17
CA SER A 16 7.92 23.97 7.21
C SER A 16 8.58 24.45 5.91
N GLU A 17 8.28 25.69 5.49
CA GLU A 17 8.89 26.29 4.30
C GLU A 17 10.44 26.34 4.39
N GLU A 18 10.97 26.56 5.59
CA GLU A 18 12.42 26.54 5.85
C GLU A 18 13.02 25.16 5.54
N MET A 19 12.40 24.09 6.04
CA MET A 19 12.87 22.73 5.79
C MET A 19 12.67 22.32 4.34
N LEU A 20 11.53 22.64 3.73
CA LEU A 20 11.28 22.37 2.31
C LEU A 20 12.30 23.08 1.42
N THR A 21 12.69 24.32 1.75
CA THR A 21 13.76 25.04 1.03
C THR A 21 15.08 24.28 1.11
N LYS A 22 15.50 23.88 2.33
CA LYS A 22 16.71 23.07 2.55
C LYS A 22 16.65 21.72 1.82
N MET A 23 15.50 21.06 1.78
CA MET A 23 15.32 19.80 1.06
C MET A 23 15.45 19.97 -0.46
N LEU A 24 14.90 21.04 -1.02
CA LEU A 24 15.08 21.37 -2.44
C LEU A 24 16.53 21.71 -2.77
N GLU A 25 17.27 22.35 -1.85
CA GLU A 25 18.72 22.58 -1.98
C GLU A 25 19.53 21.28 -1.93
N ALA A 26 19.16 20.37 -1.04
CA ALA A 26 19.78 19.06 -0.91
C ALA A 26 19.46 18.13 -2.11
N GLY A 27 18.42 18.43 -2.88
CA GLY A 27 18.13 17.78 -4.16
C GLY A 27 16.81 17.03 -4.25
N MET A 28 15.87 17.26 -3.33
CA MET A 28 14.47 16.82 -3.45
C MET A 28 13.88 17.31 -4.78
N ASN A 29 13.09 16.47 -5.44
CA ASN A 29 12.43 16.80 -6.70
C ASN A 29 10.91 16.59 -6.66
N VAL A 30 10.44 15.67 -5.82
CA VAL A 30 9.02 15.38 -5.65
C VAL A 30 8.70 15.28 -4.17
N MET A 31 7.65 15.97 -3.73
CA MET A 31 7.05 15.80 -2.41
C MET A 31 6.06 14.63 -2.47
N ARG A 32 6.29 13.60 -1.67
CA ARG A 32 5.35 12.50 -1.45
C ARG A 32 4.51 12.79 -0.20
N LEU A 33 3.20 12.70 -0.34
CA LEU A 33 2.22 12.75 0.74
C LEU A 33 1.66 11.34 0.95
N ASN A 34 1.93 10.75 2.11
CA ASN A 34 1.43 9.41 2.44
C ASN A 34 0.08 9.50 3.14
N PHE A 35 -1.02 9.14 2.46
CA PHE A 35 -2.38 9.25 2.98
C PHE A 35 -2.77 8.12 3.94
N SER A 36 -1.85 7.21 4.25
CA SER A 36 -1.95 6.31 5.41
C SER A 36 -1.92 7.08 6.74
N HIS A 37 -1.43 8.32 6.74
CA HIS A 37 -1.32 9.18 7.92
C HIS A 37 -1.73 10.63 7.61
N GLY A 38 -2.01 11.39 8.67
CA GLY A 38 -2.42 12.79 8.57
C GLY A 38 -3.86 12.97 8.08
N ASP A 39 -4.29 14.22 8.03
CA ASP A 39 -5.60 14.63 7.53
C ASP A 39 -5.47 15.62 6.35
N TYR A 40 -6.61 16.00 5.77
CA TYR A 40 -6.65 16.90 4.62
C TYR A 40 -6.14 18.31 4.93
N ALA A 41 -6.29 18.79 6.17
CA ALA A 41 -5.80 20.11 6.56
C ALA A 41 -4.27 20.12 6.62
N GLU A 42 -3.67 19.09 7.25
CA GLU A 42 -2.23 18.91 7.28
C GLU A 42 -1.64 18.78 5.87
N HIS A 43 -2.20 17.91 5.04
CA HIS A 43 -1.72 17.71 3.67
C HIS A 43 -1.89 18.97 2.80
N GLY A 44 -3.02 19.68 2.94
CA GLY A 44 -3.24 20.96 2.26
C GLY A 44 -2.20 22.01 2.67
N GLN A 45 -1.88 22.09 3.96
CA GLN A 45 -0.84 23.00 4.44
C GLN A 45 0.55 22.65 3.89
N ARG A 46 0.91 21.36 3.82
CA ARG A 46 2.16 20.89 3.19
C ARG A 46 2.26 21.31 1.73
N ILE A 47 1.17 21.14 0.96
CA ILE A 47 1.07 21.56 -0.44
C ILE A 47 1.25 23.07 -0.57
N GLN A 48 0.55 23.84 0.25
CA GLN A 48 0.64 25.30 0.23
C GLN A 48 2.07 25.77 0.55
N ASN A 49 2.71 25.20 1.56
CA ASN A 49 4.09 25.54 1.94
C ASN A 49 5.07 25.25 0.79
N LEU A 50 4.96 24.10 0.11
CA LEU A 50 5.82 23.78 -1.02
C LEU A 50 5.61 24.77 -2.18
N ARG A 51 4.37 25.09 -2.52
CA ARG A 51 4.03 26.05 -3.58
C ARG A 51 4.55 27.45 -3.27
N ASN A 52 4.47 27.90 -2.01
CA ASN A 52 5.06 29.15 -1.56
C ASN A 52 6.58 29.16 -1.75
N VAL A 53 7.26 28.08 -1.35
CA VAL A 53 8.72 27.94 -1.53
C VAL A 53 9.10 27.97 -3.01
N MET A 54 8.35 27.27 -3.87
CA MET A 54 8.56 27.29 -5.33
C MET A 54 8.40 28.71 -5.89
N SER A 55 7.35 29.43 -5.48
CA SER A 55 7.12 30.82 -5.91
C SER A 55 8.21 31.79 -5.43
N LYS A 56 8.70 31.63 -4.19
CA LYS A 56 9.73 32.52 -3.59
C LYS A 56 11.12 32.28 -4.17
N THR A 57 11.45 31.04 -4.49
CA THR A 57 12.82 30.64 -4.87
C THR A 57 13.00 30.40 -6.36
N GLY A 58 11.91 30.30 -7.13
CA GLY A 58 11.94 29.91 -8.54
C GLY A 58 12.29 28.44 -8.77
N LYS A 59 12.43 27.63 -7.71
CA LYS A 59 12.68 26.20 -7.83
C LYS A 59 11.42 25.46 -8.27
N LYS A 60 11.64 24.30 -8.90
CA LYS A 60 10.56 23.42 -9.37
C LYS A 60 10.57 22.12 -8.58
N ALA A 61 9.39 21.67 -8.19
CA ALA A 61 9.13 20.37 -7.61
C ALA A 61 7.74 19.89 -8.07
N ALA A 62 7.51 18.58 -7.97
CA ALA A 62 6.19 17.99 -8.17
C ALA A 62 5.62 17.47 -6.84
N ILE A 63 4.33 17.17 -6.83
CA ILE A 63 3.56 16.65 -5.70
C ILE A 63 2.98 15.30 -6.10
N LEU A 64 3.24 14.29 -5.28
CA LEU A 64 2.75 12.93 -5.43
C LEU A 64 1.88 12.59 -4.21
N LEU A 65 0.62 12.25 -4.46
CA LEU A 65 -0.29 11.67 -3.48
C LEU A 65 -0.11 10.15 -3.50
N ASP A 66 0.26 9.54 -2.38
CA ASP A 66 0.35 8.09 -2.24
C ASP A 66 -0.86 7.58 -1.44
N THR A 67 -1.70 6.79 -2.11
CA THR A 67 -2.95 6.26 -1.55
C THR A 67 -2.67 5.28 -0.41
N LYS A 68 -3.60 5.15 0.53
CA LYS A 68 -3.47 4.11 1.55
C LYS A 68 -3.66 2.71 0.91
N GLY A 69 -4.66 2.60 0.06
CA GLY A 69 -5.01 1.36 -0.63
C GLY A 69 -5.88 0.43 0.22
N PRO A 70 -6.47 -0.57 -0.44
CA PRO A 70 -7.20 -1.65 0.23
C PRO A 70 -6.20 -2.56 0.96
N GLU A 71 -6.46 -2.83 2.24
CA GLU A 71 -5.59 -3.68 3.08
C GLU A 71 -6.42 -4.59 3.97
N ILE A 72 -5.91 -5.80 4.23
CA ILE A 72 -6.47 -6.71 5.21
C ILE A 72 -5.75 -6.47 6.53
N ARG A 73 -6.50 -6.30 7.62
CA ARG A 73 -5.93 -6.16 8.96
C ARG A 73 -6.62 -7.08 9.96
N THR A 74 -5.87 -7.50 10.98
CA THR A 74 -6.47 -7.98 12.23
C THR A 74 -7.17 -6.84 12.96
N ILE A 75 -8.05 -7.15 13.92
CA ILE A 75 -8.84 -6.12 14.64
C ILE A 75 -8.30 -5.99 16.08
N LYS A 76 -9.19 -6.06 17.07
CA LYS A 76 -8.91 -5.81 18.49
C LYS A 76 -8.55 -7.09 19.20
N LEU A 77 -7.75 -6.96 20.24
CA LEU A 77 -7.38 -8.03 21.16
C LEU A 77 -7.97 -7.77 22.54
N GLU A 78 -8.14 -8.84 23.32
CA GLU A 78 -8.62 -8.77 24.69
C GLU A 78 -7.74 -7.83 25.53
N GLY A 79 -8.37 -6.79 26.08
CA GLY A 79 -7.69 -5.79 26.90
C GLY A 79 -6.67 -4.92 26.15
N GLY A 80 -6.61 -4.99 24.82
CA GLY A 80 -5.63 -4.27 24.00
C GLY A 80 -4.19 -4.72 24.22
N ASN A 81 -3.98 -5.94 24.73
CA ASN A 81 -2.65 -6.49 24.99
C ASN A 81 -2.24 -7.43 23.86
N ASP A 82 -0.96 -7.42 23.53
CA ASP A 82 -0.38 -8.37 22.59
C ASP A 82 -0.49 -9.81 23.13
N VAL A 83 -0.66 -10.77 22.22
CA VAL A 83 -0.77 -12.20 22.54
C VAL A 83 0.36 -13.00 21.91
N SER A 84 1.05 -13.82 22.70
CA SER A 84 2.13 -14.68 22.18
C SER A 84 1.57 -15.95 21.55
N LEU A 85 1.86 -16.15 20.26
CA LEU A 85 1.52 -17.34 19.49
C LEU A 85 2.73 -18.29 19.43
N LYS A 86 2.47 -19.59 19.54
CA LYS A 86 3.49 -20.65 19.51
C LYS A 86 3.40 -21.47 18.24
N ALA A 87 4.55 -21.84 17.68
CA ALA A 87 4.65 -22.74 16.55
C ALA A 87 3.91 -24.06 16.82
N GLY A 88 3.15 -24.52 15.83
CA GLY A 88 2.34 -25.73 15.89
C GLY A 88 0.97 -25.57 16.54
N GLN A 89 0.67 -24.44 17.19
CA GLN A 89 -0.65 -24.21 17.75
C GLN A 89 -1.69 -23.96 16.65
N THR A 90 -2.94 -24.33 16.91
CA THR A 90 -4.07 -23.93 16.07
C THR A 90 -4.43 -22.48 16.38
N PHE A 91 -4.62 -21.69 15.33
CA PHE A 91 -5.07 -20.31 15.44
C PHE A 91 -6.12 -20.03 14.36
N THR A 92 -7.13 -19.25 14.69
CA THR A 92 -8.30 -19.04 13.81
C THR A 92 -8.43 -17.57 13.42
N PHE A 93 -8.65 -17.30 12.14
CA PHE A 93 -9.16 -16.01 11.70
C PHE A 93 -10.67 -16.10 11.50
N THR A 94 -11.41 -15.04 11.84
CA THR A 94 -12.86 -14.95 11.61
C THR A 94 -13.22 -13.68 10.87
N THR A 95 -14.22 -13.74 9.98
CA THR A 95 -14.77 -12.54 9.31
C THR A 95 -15.85 -11.83 10.15
N ASP A 96 -16.20 -12.37 11.31
CA ASP A 96 -17.07 -11.69 12.28
C ASP A 96 -16.31 -10.60 13.04
N LYS A 97 -16.52 -9.34 12.62
CA LYS A 97 -15.89 -8.14 13.17
C LYS A 97 -16.28 -7.84 14.62
N SER A 98 -17.30 -8.50 15.18
CA SER A 98 -17.69 -8.33 16.58
C SER A 98 -16.82 -9.13 17.55
N VAL A 99 -16.06 -10.12 17.04
CA VAL A 99 -15.16 -10.94 17.84
C VAL A 99 -13.94 -10.14 18.27
N ILE A 100 -13.72 -10.08 19.58
CA ILE A 100 -12.47 -9.59 20.18
C ILE A 100 -11.49 -10.75 20.22
N GLY A 101 -10.30 -10.55 19.66
CA GLY A 101 -9.31 -11.60 19.50
C GLY A 101 -8.53 -11.92 20.76
N ASN A 102 -7.94 -13.11 20.80
CA ASN A 102 -7.11 -13.62 21.88
C ASN A 102 -6.04 -14.59 21.30
N ASN A 103 -5.49 -15.48 22.13
CA ASN A 103 -4.45 -16.43 21.73
C ASN A 103 -4.96 -17.57 20.82
N GLU A 104 -6.27 -17.69 20.57
CA GLU A 104 -6.89 -18.75 19.77
C GLU A 104 -7.58 -18.26 18.51
N ILE A 105 -8.12 -17.04 18.52
CA ILE A 105 -8.89 -16.48 17.42
C ILE A 105 -8.69 -14.96 17.29
N VAL A 106 -8.74 -14.44 16.07
CA VAL A 106 -8.81 -12.99 15.82
C VAL A 106 -9.70 -12.67 14.63
N ALA A 107 -10.43 -11.56 14.69
CA ALA A 107 -11.20 -11.07 13.56
C ALA A 107 -10.32 -10.35 12.52
N VAL A 108 -10.73 -10.40 11.25
CA VAL A 108 -10.11 -9.66 10.15
C VAL A 108 -11.08 -8.68 9.51
N THR A 109 -10.55 -7.61 8.92
CA THR A 109 -11.37 -6.56 8.28
C THR A 109 -12.03 -7.00 6.98
N TYR A 110 -11.47 -8.01 6.30
CA TYR A 110 -11.89 -8.43 4.98
C TYR A 110 -12.95 -9.54 5.00
N GLU A 111 -14.13 -9.26 4.44
CA GLU A 111 -15.26 -10.20 4.44
C GLU A 111 -15.06 -11.39 3.49
N GLY A 112 -14.29 -11.20 2.41
CA GLY A 112 -13.93 -12.28 1.46
C GLY A 112 -12.79 -13.18 1.93
N PHE A 113 -12.34 -13.06 3.18
CA PHE A 113 -11.17 -13.81 3.66
C PHE A 113 -11.35 -15.33 3.56
N THR A 114 -12.56 -15.84 3.83
CA THR A 114 -12.87 -17.27 3.71
C THR A 114 -13.13 -17.72 2.27
N SER A 115 -13.50 -16.82 1.35
CA SER A 115 -13.77 -17.16 -0.05
C SER A 115 -12.49 -17.25 -0.88
N ASP A 116 -11.53 -16.40 -0.57
CA ASP A 116 -10.33 -16.23 -1.38
C ASP A 116 -9.21 -17.20 -0.96
N LEU A 117 -9.25 -17.66 0.30
CA LEU A 117 -8.31 -18.65 0.81
C LEU A 117 -8.74 -20.09 0.53
N ALA A 118 -7.74 -20.95 0.42
CA ALA A 118 -7.86 -22.39 0.33
C ALA A 118 -6.94 -23.08 1.35
N VAL A 119 -7.27 -24.34 1.68
CA VAL A 119 -6.40 -25.19 2.50
C VAL A 119 -5.02 -25.30 1.85
N GLY A 120 -3.97 -25.13 2.65
CA GLY A 120 -2.57 -25.09 2.22
C GLY A 120 -2.05 -23.70 1.85
N ASN A 121 -2.88 -22.66 1.78
CA ASN A 121 -2.38 -21.30 1.61
C ASN A 121 -1.63 -20.80 2.86
N THR A 122 -0.69 -19.89 2.63
CA THR A 122 0.04 -19.20 3.69
C THR A 122 -0.67 -17.89 4.03
N VAL A 123 -0.84 -17.62 5.32
CA VAL A 123 -1.29 -16.34 5.87
C VAL A 123 -0.12 -15.74 6.64
N LEU A 124 0.28 -14.54 6.26
CA LEU A 124 1.34 -13.78 6.92
C LEU A 124 0.72 -12.61 7.69
N VAL A 125 1.18 -12.37 8.92
CA VAL A 125 0.69 -11.30 9.78
C VAL A 125 1.85 -10.44 10.26
N ASP A 126 1.61 -9.12 10.34
CA ASP A 126 2.56 -8.10 10.81
C ASP A 126 3.84 -8.09 9.96
N ASP A 127 3.68 -7.77 8.66
CA ASP A 127 4.75 -7.73 7.66
C ASP A 127 5.55 -9.04 7.55
N GLY A 128 4.86 -10.17 7.74
CA GLY A 128 5.46 -11.50 7.69
C GLY A 128 6.16 -11.95 8.96
N LEU A 129 6.01 -11.23 10.09
CA LEU A 129 6.54 -11.65 11.39
C LEU A 129 5.99 -13.01 11.82
N ILE A 130 4.70 -13.27 11.58
CA ILE A 130 4.04 -14.52 11.93
C ILE A 130 3.51 -15.17 10.66
N GLY A 131 4.00 -16.37 10.36
CA GLY A 131 3.48 -17.21 9.29
C GLY A 131 2.52 -18.28 9.82
N MET A 132 1.44 -18.52 9.09
CA MET A 132 0.47 -19.58 9.37
C MET A 132 0.09 -20.31 8.07
N GLU A 133 -0.23 -21.59 8.17
CA GLU A 133 -0.74 -22.39 7.05
C GLU A 133 -2.21 -22.73 7.30
N VAL A 134 -3.07 -22.46 6.31
CA VAL A 134 -4.50 -22.77 6.39
C VAL A 134 -4.70 -24.29 6.41
N THR A 135 -5.34 -24.81 7.45
CA THR A 135 -5.63 -26.24 7.61
C THR A 135 -7.09 -26.58 7.35
N ALA A 136 -8.02 -25.65 7.59
CA ALA A 136 -9.44 -25.82 7.29
C ALA A 136 -10.15 -24.47 7.12
N ILE A 137 -11.27 -24.47 6.40
CA ILE A 137 -12.15 -23.30 6.25
C ILE A 137 -13.57 -23.77 6.56
N GLU A 138 -14.21 -23.15 7.55
CA GLU A 138 -15.51 -23.55 8.06
C GLU A 138 -16.39 -22.31 8.30
N GLY A 139 -17.39 -22.11 7.45
CA GLY A 139 -18.29 -20.96 7.54
C GLY A 139 -17.53 -19.63 7.44
N ASN A 140 -17.53 -18.85 8.51
CA ASN A 140 -16.84 -17.56 8.61
C ASN A 140 -15.42 -17.66 9.20
N LYS A 141 -14.88 -18.87 9.38
CA LYS A 141 -13.58 -19.12 10.01
C LYS A 141 -12.57 -19.72 9.05
N VAL A 142 -11.34 -19.23 9.14
CA VAL A 142 -10.15 -19.83 8.54
C VAL A 142 -9.27 -20.35 9.66
N ILE A 143 -9.15 -21.66 9.75
CA ILE A 143 -8.39 -22.35 10.79
C ILE A 143 -7.00 -22.59 10.23
N CYS A 144 -5.98 -22.16 10.97
CA CYS A 144 -4.59 -22.24 10.57
C CYS A 144 -3.74 -22.95 11.62
N LYS A 145 -2.60 -23.46 11.18
CA LYS A 145 -1.50 -23.88 12.03
C LYS A 145 -0.41 -22.81 12.01
N VAL A 146 -0.01 -22.34 13.18
CA VAL A 146 1.07 -21.35 13.33
C VAL A 146 2.42 -22.02 12.97
N LEU A 147 3.22 -21.38 12.12
CA LEU A 147 4.48 -21.92 11.62
C LEU A 147 5.69 -21.52 12.47
N ASN A 148 5.64 -20.35 13.11
CA ASN A 148 6.71 -19.83 13.96
C ASN A 148 6.16 -19.13 15.20
N ASN A 149 6.99 -19.02 16.24
CA ASN A 149 6.63 -18.22 17.42
C ASN A 149 6.60 -16.72 17.05
N GLY A 150 5.72 -15.96 17.68
CA GLY A 150 5.68 -14.51 17.54
C GLY A 150 4.57 -13.87 18.37
N ASP A 151 4.67 -12.57 18.58
CA ASP A 151 3.67 -11.80 19.34
C ASP A 151 2.73 -11.07 18.37
N LEU A 152 1.43 -11.33 18.50
CA LEU A 152 0.39 -10.69 17.72
C LEU A 152 -0.13 -9.47 18.48
N GLY A 153 -0.02 -8.28 17.88
CA GLY A 153 -0.69 -7.07 18.35
C GLY A 153 -2.00 -6.77 17.62
N GLU A 154 -2.59 -5.60 17.92
CA GLU A 154 -3.81 -5.12 17.27
C GLU A 154 -3.53 -4.48 15.89
N ASN A 155 -4.55 -4.49 15.03
CA ASN A 155 -4.55 -3.76 13.74
C ASN A 155 -3.35 -4.10 12.83
N LYS A 156 -2.86 -5.34 12.87
CA LYS A 156 -1.70 -5.78 12.08
C LYS A 156 -2.11 -6.10 10.65
N GLY A 157 -1.23 -5.77 9.71
CA GLY A 157 -1.43 -6.12 8.30
C GLY A 157 -1.46 -7.63 8.11
N VAL A 158 -2.27 -8.09 7.17
CA VAL A 158 -2.36 -9.50 6.76
C VAL A 158 -2.06 -9.60 5.26
N ASN A 159 -1.11 -10.46 4.93
CA ASN A 159 -0.63 -10.70 3.57
C ASN A 159 -0.94 -12.15 3.18
N LEU A 160 -1.34 -12.36 1.92
CA LEU A 160 -1.79 -13.66 1.42
C LEU A 160 -0.98 -14.03 0.16
N PRO A 161 0.28 -14.47 0.31
CA PRO A 161 1.17 -14.77 -0.81
C PRO A 161 0.53 -15.73 -1.83
N GLY A 162 0.53 -15.30 -3.09
CA GLY A 162 0.02 -16.10 -4.21
C GLY A 162 -1.52 -16.22 -4.28
N VAL A 163 -2.26 -15.50 -3.44
CA VAL A 163 -3.73 -15.46 -3.47
C VAL A 163 -4.21 -14.23 -4.25
N SER A 164 -5.16 -14.42 -5.17
CA SER A 164 -5.86 -13.29 -5.80
C SER A 164 -6.94 -12.80 -4.84
N ILE A 165 -6.78 -11.58 -4.36
CA ILE A 165 -7.66 -10.99 -3.35
C ILE A 165 -8.74 -10.19 -4.07
N ALA A 166 -10.02 -10.44 -3.78
CA ALA A 166 -11.16 -9.73 -4.34
C ALA A 166 -11.49 -8.42 -3.58
N LEU A 167 -10.48 -7.68 -3.17
CA LEU A 167 -10.63 -6.30 -2.68
C LEU A 167 -10.85 -5.34 -3.86
N PRO A 168 -11.65 -4.27 -3.72
CA PRO A 168 -11.76 -3.22 -4.74
C PRO A 168 -10.40 -2.57 -5.01
N ALA A 169 -10.23 -1.87 -6.13
CA ALA A 169 -8.99 -1.15 -6.41
C ALA A 169 -8.78 0.04 -5.46
N LEU A 170 -9.88 0.69 -5.09
CA LEU A 170 -9.90 1.83 -4.18
C LEU A 170 -10.79 1.55 -2.97
N ALA A 171 -10.28 1.78 -1.76
CA ALA A 171 -11.13 1.89 -0.59
C ALA A 171 -11.97 3.17 -0.68
N GLU A 172 -13.06 3.25 0.09
CA GLU A 172 -13.89 4.47 0.14
C GLU A 172 -13.10 5.70 0.59
N LYS A 173 -12.13 5.52 1.51
CA LYS A 173 -11.20 6.59 1.90
C LYS A 173 -10.31 7.00 0.72
N ASP A 174 -9.77 6.05 -0.05
CA ASP A 174 -8.91 6.37 -1.19
C ASP A 174 -9.66 7.20 -2.22
N LYS A 175 -10.95 6.90 -2.49
CA LYS A 175 -11.79 7.73 -3.37
C LYS A 175 -11.86 9.18 -2.91
N GLN A 176 -12.02 9.42 -1.60
CA GLN A 176 -12.02 10.78 -1.03
C GLN A 176 -10.65 11.43 -1.10
N ASP A 177 -9.58 10.67 -0.83
CA ASP A 177 -8.21 11.16 -0.94
C ASP A 177 -7.87 11.58 -2.38
N LEU A 178 -8.36 10.84 -3.39
CA LEU A 178 -8.20 11.21 -4.80
C LEU A 178 -9.00 12.46 -5.19
N ILE A 179 -10.20 12.65 -4.63
CA ILE A 179 -10.97 13.89 -4.82
C ILE A 179 -10.18 15.07 -4.28
N PHE A 180 -9.66 14.96 -3.05
CA PHE A 180 -8.76 15.95 -2.48
C PHE A 180 -7.53 16.18 -3.36
N GLY A 181 -6.92 15.13 -3.90
CA GLY A 181 -5.82 15.22 -4.85
C GLY A 181 -6.15 16.03 -6.10
N CYS A 182 -7.36 15.84 -6.66
CA CYS A 182 -7.87 16.60 -7.79
C CYS A 182 -8.11 18.07 -7.43
N GLU A 183 -8.78 18.34 -6.29
CA GLU A 183 -9.03 19.70 -5.79
C GLU A 183 -7.73 20.46 -5.55
N GLN A 184 -6.72 19.78 -4.99
CA GLN A 184 -5.41 20.38 -4.78
C GLN A 184 -4.59 20.48 -6.07
N GLY A 185 -4.92 19.73 -7.12
CA GLY A 185 -4.14 19.68 -8.36
C GLY A 185 -2.75 19.09 -8.13
N VAL A 186 -2.67 17.87 -7.59
CA VAL A 186 -1.40 17.12 -7.48
C VAL A 186 -0.91 16.67 -8.87
N ASP A 187 0.40 16.44 -9.01
CA ASP A 187 0.96 16.05 -10.30
C ASP A 187 0.86 14.53 -10.54
N PHE A 188 0.98 13.75 -9.46
CA PHE A 188 0.98 12.29 -9.51
C PHE A 188 0.08 11.69 -8.43
N VAL A 189 -0.48 10.53 -8.73
CA VAL A 189 -1.09 9.61 -7.77
C VAL A 189 -0.31 8.30 -7.81
N ALA A 190 0.29 7.91 -6.69
CA ALA A 190 0.84 6.58 -6.51
C ALA A 190 -0.24 5.67 -5.91
N ALA A 191 -0.74 4.75 -6.72
CA ALA A 191 -1.83 3.86 -6.36
C ALA A 191 -1.31 2.56 -5.76
N SER A 192 -1.74 2.25 -4.54
CA SER A 192 -1.32 1.10 -3.75
C SER A 192 -2.06 -0.19 -4.15
N PHE A 193 -1.42 -1.33 -3.96
CA PHE A 193 -1.96 -2.68 -4.19
C PHE A 193 -2.59 -2.90 -5.58
N ILE A 194 -1.98 -2.35 -6.63
CA ILE A 194 -2.42 -2.57 -8.01
C ILE A 194 -2.12 -4.01 -8.42
N ARG A 195 -3.19 -4.73 -8.79
CA ARG A 195 -3.13 -6.17 -9.09
C ARG A 195 -3.39 -6.48 -10.56
N LYS A 196 -4.18 -5.65 -11.24
CA LYS A 196 -4.63 -5.89 -12.62
C LYS A 196 -4.96 -4.60 -13.34
N ARG A 197 -5.08 -4.65 -14.67
CA ARG A 197 -5.41 -3.50 -15.53
C ARG A 197 -6.68 -2.77 -15.07
N SER A 198 -7.72 -3.51 -14.68
CA SER A 198 -8.99 -2.91 -14.25
C SER A 198 -8.83 -1.96 -13.07
N ASP A 199 -7.87 -2.22 -12.19
CA ASP A 199 -7.62 -1.37 -11.01
C ASP A 199 -7.11 0.01 -11.46
N VAL A 200 -6.20 0.04 -12.44
CA VAL A 200 -5.68 1.27 -13.02
C VAL A 200 -6.77 2.04 -13.77
N VAL A 201 -7.62 1.32 -14.50
CA VAL A 201 -8.76 1.90 -15.22
C VAL A 201 -9.76 2.54 -14.25
N GLU A 202 -10.10 1.87 -13.15
CA GLU A 202 -11.00 2.40 -12.11
C GLU A 202 -10.46 3.73 -11.54
N ILE A 203 -9.16 3.80 -11.25
CA ILE A 203 -8.52 5.03 -10.76
C ILE A 203 -8.55 6.13 -11.82
N ARG A 204 -8.25 5.78 -13.08
CA ARG A 204 -8.28 6.73 -14.21
C ARG A 204 -9.67 7.34 -14.38
N GLU A 205 -10.71 6.52 -14.32
CA GLU A 205 -12.10 6.95 -14.42
C GLU A 205 -12.49 7.84 -13.22
N HIS A 206 -12.10 7.45 -12.01
CA HIS A 206 -12.37 8.22 -10.80
C HIS A 206 -11.68 9.60 -10.82
N LEU A 207 -10.42 9.67 -11.25
CA LEU A 207 -9.70 10.95 -11.41
C LEU A 207 -10.38 11.82 -12.48
N LYS A 208 -10.71 11.25 -13.64
CA LYS A 208 -11.37 11.97 -14.73
C LYS A 208 -12.73 12.53 -14.31
N ALA A 209 -13.50 11.80 -13.50
CA ALA A 209 -14.79 12.26 -12.99
C ALA A 209 -14.68 13.52 -12.11
N HIS A 210 -13.49 13.82 -11.57
CA HIS A 210 -13.22 14.95 -10.69
C HIS A 210 -12.23 15.96 -11.29
N GLY A 211 -12.01 15.95 -12.61
CA GLY A 211 -11.13 16.90 -13.31
C GLY A 211 -9.63 16.62 -13.17
N GLY A 212 -9.28 15.41 -12.75
CA GLY A 212 -7.90 14.94 -12.58
C GLY A 212 -7.32 14.23 -13.81
N GLU A 213 -7.85 14.47 -15.03
CA GLU A 213 -7.43 13.71 -16.23
C GLU A 213 -5.96 13.88 -16.61
N ASN A 214 -5.32 14.96 -16.14
CA ASN A 214 -3.90 15.24 -16.37
C ASN A 214 -2.98 14.72 -15.25
N ILE A 215 -3.55 14.17 -14.19
CA ILE A 215 -2.79 13.58 -13.07
C ILE A 215 -2.24 12.23 -13.52
N GLN A 216 -0.94 12.04 -13.38
CA GLN A 216 -0.28 10.80 -13.79
C GLN A 216 -0.45 9.71 -12.72
N ILE A 217 -0.85 8.52 -13.15
CA ILE A 217 -1.02 7.35 -12.28
C ILE A 217 0.28 6.54 -12.26
N ILE A 218 0.86 6.41 -11.08
CA ILE A 218 2.02 5.58 -10.79
C ILE A 218 1.52 4.33 -10.06
N SER A 219 1.48 3.17 -10.72
CA SER A 219 1.05 1.93 -10.08
C SER A 219 2.16 1.37 -9.19
N LYS A 220 1.84 1.07 -7.94
CA LYS A 220 2.75 0.43 -7.00
C LYS A 220 2.61 -1.09 -7.15
N ILE A 221 3.71 -1.74 -7.52
CA ILE A 221 3.78 -3.21 -7.63
C ILE A 221 4.28 -3.74 -6.29
N GLU A 222 3.35 -4.36 -5.56
CA GLU A 222 3.51 -4.73 -4.15
C GLU A 222 3.32 -6.23 -3.91
N ASN A 223 2.70 -6.98 -4.84
CA ASN A 223 2.39 -8.40 -4.64
C ASN A 223 2.58 -9.24 -5.91
N GLN A 224 2.42 -10.56 -5.76
CA GLN A 224 2.58 -11.53 -6.85
C GLN A 224 1.59 -11.31 -8.00
N GLU A 225 0.32 -10.96 -7.71
CA GLU A 225 -0.70 -10.75 -8.74
C GLU A 225 -0.36 -9.54 -9.63
N GLY A 226 0.05 -8.42 -9.03
CA GLY A 226 0.54 -7.24 -9.75
C GLY A 226 1.81 -7.52 -10.55
N LEU A 227 2.69 -8.39 -10.05
CA LEU A 227 3.89 -8.82 -10.79
C LEU A 227 3.53 -9.71 -11.99
N ASN A 228 2.56 -10.61 -11.84
CA ASN A 228 2.09 -11.50 -12.91
C ASN A 228 1.40 -10.70 -14.03
N ASN A 229 0.58 -9.71 -13.66
CA ASN A 229 -0.16 -8.85 -14.57
C ASN A 229 0.61 -7.57 -14.96
N PHE A 230 1.92 -7.54 -14.72
CA PHE A 230 2.72 -6.32 -14.82
C PHE A 230 2.61 -5.64 -16.19
N ASP A 231 2.58 -6.41 -17.28
CA ASP A 231 2.58 -5.86 -18.64
C ASP A 231 1.30 -5.06 -18.95
N GLU A 232 0.14 -5.57 -18.53
CA GLU A 232 -1.14 -4.87 -18.74
C GLU A 232 -1.33 -3.69 -17.79
N ILE A 233 -0.72 -3.74 -16.59
CA ILE A 233 -0.67 -2.63 -15.65
C ILE A 233 0.21 -1.51 -16.22
N LEU A 234 1.42 -1.84 -16.67
CA LEU A 234 2.34 -0.88 -17.27
C LEU A 234 1.72 -0.16 -18.47
N GLU A 235 0.98 -0.87 -19.32
CA GLU A 235 0.31 -0.26 -20.48
C GLU A 235 -0.79 0.75 -20.08
N ALA A 236 -1.47 0.52 -18.96
CA ALA A 236 -2.56 1.39 -18.49
C ALA A 236 -2.08 2.55 -17.59
N SER A 237 -0.87 2.44 -17.03
CA SER A 237 -0.29 3.40 -16.09
C SER A 237 0.64 4.41 -16.78
N ASP A 238 0.90 5.53 -16.10
CA ASP A 238 1.87 6.54 -16.57
C ASP A 238 3.28 6.29 -16.01
N GLY A 239 3.38 5.41 -15.01
CA GLY A 239 4.64 4.95 -14.45
C GLY A 239 4.43 3.87 -13.40
N ILE A 240 5.54 3.39 -12.84
CA ILE A 240 5.56 2.32 -11.85
C ILE A 240 6.40 2.72 -10.65
N MET A 241 5.98 2.26 -9.47
CA MET A 241 6.77 2.28 -8.24
C MET A 241 7.05 0.83 -7.80
N VAL A 242 8.33 0.49 -7.64
CA VAL A 242 8.73 -0.83 -7.14
C VAL A 242 8.77 -0.81 -5.61
N ALA A 243 7.75 -1.38 -4.99
CA ALA A 243 7.60 -1.44 -3.54
C ALA A 243 8.23 -2.72 -2.98
N ARG A 244 9.57 -2.74 -2.91
CA ARG A 244 10.33 -3.96 -2.56
C ARG A 244 10.03 -4.49 -1.15
N GLY A 245 9.66 -3.61 -0.22
CA GLY A 245 9.33 -3.99 1.15
C GLY A 245 8.10 -4.88 1.16
N ASP A 246 7.00 -4.36 0.64
CA ASP A 246 5.72 -5.07 0.50
C ASP A 246 5.88 -6.33 -0.37
N MET A 247 6.57 -6.20 -1.51
CA MET A 247 6.83 -7.33 -2.40
C MET A 247 7.65 -8.44 -1.72
N GLY A 248 8.59 -8.09 -0.84
CA GLY A 248 9.39 -9.07 -0.09
C GLY A 248 8.61 -9.84 0.97
N VAL A 249 7.40 -9.40 1.31
CA VAL A 249 6.44 -10.17 2.14
C VAL A 249 5.63 -11.13 1.27
N GLU A 250 5.34 -10.74 0.02
CA GLU A 250 4.42 -11.45 -0.88
C GLU A 250 5.09 -12.47 -1.82
N ILE A 251 6.39 -12.32 -2.08
CA ILE A 251 7.16 -13.20 -2.99
C ILE A 251 8.46 -13.68 -2.33
N PRO A 252 9.10 -14.76 -2.83
CA PRO A 252 10.39 -15.20 -2.31
C PRO A 252 11.44 -14.08 -2.32
N VAL A 253 12.17 -13.93 -1.22
CA VAL A 253 13.09 -12.80 -1.00
C VAL A 253 14.18 -12.71 -2.09
N GLU A 254 14.62 -13.85 -2.61
CA GLU A 254 15.58 -13.96 -3.70
C GLU A 254 15.05 -13.46 -5.05
N GLU A 255 13.73 -13.48 -5.26
CA GLU A 255 13.09 -13.04 -6.50
C GLU A 255 12.88 -11.52 -6.54
N VAL A 256 12.82 -10.84 -5.38
CA VAL A 256 12.57 -9.39 -5.27
C VAL A 256 13.54 -8.56 -6.13
N ILE A 257 14.81 -8.94 -6.18
CA ILE A 257 15.82 -8.22 -6.97
C ILE A 257 15.62 -8.42 -8.48
N PHE A 258 15.19 -9.60 -8.91
CA PHE A 258 14.93 -9.90 -10.31
C PHE A 258 13.64 -9.23 -10.77
N ALA A 259 12.59 -9.27 -9.94
CA ALA A 259 11.36 -8.51 -10.17
C ALA A 259 11.64 -7.00 -10.33
N GLN A 260 12.43 -6.40 -9.43
CA GLN A 260 12.83 -4.99 -9.54
C GLN A 260 13.55 -4.72 -10.86
N LYS A 261 14.53 -5.55 -11.24
CA LYS A 261 15.30 -5.38 -12.49
C LYS A 261 14.40 -5.49 -13.71
N MET A 262 13.52 -6.48 -13.73
CA MET A 262 12.57 -6.72 -14.82
C MET A 262 11.61 -5.54 -14.99
N ILE A 263 11.03 -5.05 -13.90
CA ILE A 263 10.13 -3.88 -13.92
C ILE A 263 10.85 -2.66 -14.48
N ILE A 264 12.05 -2.35 -13.96
CA ILE A 264 12.84 -1.20 -14.42
C ILE A 264 13.21 -1.34 -15.89
N GLU A 265 13.62 -2.53 -16.35
CA GLU A 265 13.98 -2.77 -17.75
C GLU A 265 12.78 -2.53 -18.67
N LYS A 266 11.60 -3.08 -18.33
CA LYS A 266 10.38 -2.95 -19.14
C LYS A 266 9.83 -1.52 -19.20
N MET A 267 10.09 -0.69 -18.20
CA MET A 267 9.73 0.74 -18.24
C MET A 267 10.53 1.54 -19.27
N TYR A 268 11.71 1.06 -19.69
CA TYR A 268 12.44 1.68 -20.77
C TYR A 268 11.95 1.12 -22.11
N PRO A 269 11.54 1.96 -23.07
CA PRO A 269 11.25 1.48 -24.41
C PRO A 269 12.46 0.74 -24.95
N ARG A 270 12.28 -0.51 -25.41
CA ARG A 270 13.31 -1.20 -26.19
C ARG A 270 13.47 -0.43 -27.51
N ALA A 271 14.67 0.08 -27.74
CA ALA A 271 15.06 0.70 -29.00
C ALA A 271 15.00 -0.30 -30.16
#